data_AF-A0A8I2FZ88-F1
#
_entry.id   AF-A0A8I2FZ88-F1
#
_cell.length_a   1.000
_cell.length_b   1.000
_cell.length_c   1.000
_cell.angle_alpha   90.00
_cell.angle_beta   90.00
_cell.angle_gamma   90.00
#
_symmetry.space_group_name_H-M   'P 1'
#
loop_
_entity.id
_entity.type
_entity.pdbx_description
1 polymer ?
#
loop_
_entity_poly.entity_id
_entity_poly.type
_entity_poly.pdbx_seq_one_letter_code
_entity_poly.pdbx_strand_id
1 'polypeptide(L)' 'MINKIQFILLFFLFLFFCNKVSLFPIGHVNKKWGFIDKTGKVVIETKFYIIGFFFEGLAEVCIKR' A
#
# COMPACT_ATOMS: atom_id res chain seq x y z
N MET A 1 -22.22 17.58 23.90
CA MET A 1 -23.01 16.36 23.63
C MET A 1 -22.85 16.02 22.16
N ILE A 2 -22.07 14.97 21.84
CA ILE A 2 -21.80 14.56 20.46
C ILE A 2 -23.07 13.90 19.93
N ASN A 3 -23.65 14.47 18.88
CA ASN A 3 -24.93 14.00 18.33
C ASN A 3 -24.73 12.69 17.56
N LYS A 4 -25.74 11.80 17.58
CA LYS A 4 -25.73 10.48 16.92
C LYS A 4 -25.25 10.53 15.45
N ILE A 5 -25.53 11.65 14.79
CA ILE A 5 -25.11 11.98 13.41
C ILE A 5 -23.58 12.11 13.29
N GLN A 6 -22.90 12.71 14.26
CA GLN A 6 -21.44 12.83 14.26
C GLN A 6 -20.74 11.46 14.40
N PHE A 7 -21.35 10.52 15.13
CA PHE A 7 -20.84 9.15 15.25
C PHE A 7 -20.96 8.38 13.93
N ILE A 8 -22.07 8.56 13.22
CA ILE A 8 -22.27 7.96 11.89
C ILE A 8 -21.30 8.54 10.87
N LEU A 9 -21.04 9.86 10.90
CA LEU A 9 -20.03 10.50 10.05
C LEU A 9 -18.62 10.02 10.35
N LEU A 10 -18.25 9.83 11.62
CA LEU A 10 -16.95 9.26 11.99
C LEU A 10 -16.80 7.81 11.50
N PHE A 11 -17.86 7.02 11.62
CA PHE A 11 -17.90 5.64 11.15
C PHE A 11 -17.79 5.54 9.62
N PHE A 12 -18.47 6.42 8.90
CA PHE A 12 -18.35 6.52 7.44
C PHE A 12 -16.98 7.06 7.00
N LEU A 13 -16.38 8.01 7.73
CA LEU A 13 -14.99 8.43 7.50
C LEU A 13 -14.03 7.25 7.67
N PHE A 14 -14.23 6.45 8.71
CA PHE A 14 -13.41 5.27 8.99
C PHE A 14 -13.55 4.20 7.89
N LEU A 15 -14.75 4.02 7.33
CA LEU A 15 -14.99 3.14 6.18
C LEU A 15 -14.35 3.69 4.88
N PHE A 16 -14.30 5.01 4.71
CA PHE A 16 -13.70 5.65 3.54
C PHE A 16 -12.16 5.48 3.51
N PHE A 17 -11.50 5.43 4.67
CA PHE A 17 -10.09 5.08 4.79
C PHE A 17 -9.79 3.62 4.38
N CYS A 18 -10.79 2.74 4.25
CA CYS A 18 -10.59 1.33 3.95
C CYS A 18 -10.42 1.02 2.44
N ASN A 19 -10.33 2.03 1.57
CA ASN A 19 -9.81 1.84 0.21
C ASN A 19 -8.30 1.54 0.26
N LYS A 20 -7.94 0.41 0.88
CA LYS A 20 -6.58 -0.09 0.96
C LYS A 20 -6.11 -0.38 -0.45
N VAL A 21 -5.15 0.39 -0.94
CA VAL A 21 -4.40 0.04 -2.15
C VAL A 21 -3.60 -1.20 -1.81
N SER A 22 -4.07 -2.36 -2.25
CA SER A 22 -3.35 -3.62 -2.12
C SER A 22 -2.34 -3.74 -3.25
N LEU A 23 -1.06 -3.65 -2.91
CA LEU A 23 0.04 -3.87 -3.83
C LEU A 23 0.68 -5.23 -3.58
N PHE A 24 1.16 -5.85 -4.66
CA PHE A 24 1.80 -7.15 -4.63
C PHE A 24 3.27 -7.01 -5.03
N PRO A 25 4.19 -7.73 -4.37
CA PRO A 25 5.60 -7.68 -4.71
C PRO A 25 5.85 -8.31 -6.09
N ILE A 26 6.68 -7.66 -6.91
CA ILE A 26 7.18 -8.20 -8.18
C ILE A 26 8.70 -8.14 -8.22
N GLY A 27 9.34 -9.24 -8.64
CA GLY A 27 10.79 -9.35 -8.83
C GLY A 27 11.18 -9.29 -10.31
N HIS A 28 12.35 -8.72 -10.62
CA HIS A 28 12.96 -8.71 -11.96
C HIS A 28 14.23 -9.56 -12.00
N VAL A 29 14.69 -9.90 -13.22
CA VAL A 29 15.92 -10.69 -13.52
C VAL A 29 17.17 -10.15 -12.80
N ASN A 30 17.20 -8.85 -12.49
CA ASN A 30 18.34 -8.18 -11.84
C ASN A 30 18.31 -8.25 -10.29
N LYS A 31 17.54 -9.17 -9.69
CA LYS A 31 17.36 -9.28 -8.23
C LYS A 31 16.84 -8.00 -7.56
N LYS A 32 16.03 -7.24 -8.29
CA LYS A 32 15.37 -6.05 -7.78
C LYS A 32 13.86 -6.25 -7.69
N TRP A 33 13.25 -5.59 -6.73
CA TRP A 33 11.86 -5.69 -6.36
C TRP A 33 11.15 -4.35 -6.54
N GLY A 34 9.88 -4.45 -6.93
CA GLY A 34 8.93 -3.36 -7.07
C GLY A 34 7.55 -3.85 -6.65
N PHE A 35 6.52 -3.08 -6.99
CA PHE A 35 5.14 -3.41 -6.65
C PHE A 35 4.19 -3.25 -7.83
N ILE A 36 3.30 -4.22 -8.01
CA ILE A 36 2.19 -4.17 -8.96
C ILE A 36 0.85 -4.01 -8.24
N ASP A 37 -0.13 -3.45 -8.93
CA ASP A 37 -1.52 -3.52 -8.50
C ASP A 37 -2.17 -4.86 -8.88
N LYS A 38 -3.43 -5.05 -8.47
CA LYS A 38 -4.24 -6.24 -8.80
C LYS A 38 -4.47 -6.46 -10.29
N THR A 39 -4.23 -5.46 -11.15
CA THR A 39 -4.36 -5.57 -12.61
C THR A 39 -3.06 -6.04 -13.28
N GLY A 40 -1.97 -6.14 -12.51
CA GLY A 40 -0.64 -6.47 -13.03
C GLY A 40 0.15 -5.24 -13.48
N LYS A 41 -0.38 -4.03 -13.31
CA LYS A 41 0.32 -2.79 -13.66
C LYS A 41 1.39 -2.50 -12.61
N VAL A 42 2.59 -2.16 -13.07
CA VAL A 42 3.67 -1.67 -12.19
C VAL A 42 3.28 -0.30 -11.63
N VAL A 43 3.21 -0.22 -10.31
CA VAL A 43 2.93 1.01 -9.56
C VAL A 43 4.23 1.57 -8.98
N ILE A 44 5.11 0.69 -8.50
CA ILE A 44 6.44 1.04 -7.97
C ILE A 44 7.47 0.25 -8.76
N GLU A 45 8.41 0.95 -9.38
CA GLU A 45 9.46 0.37 -10.21
C GLU A 45 10.36 -0.61 -9.44
N THR A 46 10.91 -1.59 -10.17
CA THR A 46 11.81 -2.63 -9.64
C THR A 46 13.22 -2.09 -9.35
N LYS A 47 13.34 -1.29 -8.30
CA LYS A 47 14.61 -0.62 -7.92
C LYS A 47 15.19 -1.02 -6.56
N PHE A 48 14.46 -1.81 -5.76
CA PHE A 48 14.86 -2.17 -4.40
C PHE A 48 15.49 -3.56 -4.33
N TYR A 49 16.42 -3.78 -3.43
CA TYR A 49 17.06 -5.10 -3.27
C TYR A 49 16.25 -6.05 -2.39
N ILE A 50 15.55 -5.48 -1.41
CA ILE A 50 14.66 -6.19 -0.50
C ILE A 50 13.45 -5.28 -0.28
N ILE A 51 12.25 -5.86 -0.21
CA ILE A 51 11.01 -5.17 0.14
C ILE A 51 10.30 -5.94 1.25
N GLY A 52 9.69 -5.22 2.17
CA GLY A 52 8.73 -5.75 3.15
C GLY A 52 7.31 -5.79 2.59
N PHE A 53 6.36 -6.18 3.43
CA PHE A 53 4.94 -6.17 3.07
C PHE A 53 4.43 -4.73 2.91
N PHE A 54 3.51 -4.55 1.95
CA PHE A 54 2.79 -3.30 1.79
C PHE A 54 1.59 -3.27 2.74
N PHE A 55 1.57 -2.33 3.68
CA PHE A 55 0.50 -2.16 4.66
C PHE A 55 0.31 -0.67 4.97
N GLU A 56 -0.95 -0.23 5.11
CA GLU A 56 -1.29 1.18 5.38
C GLU A 56 -0.66 2.21 4.42
N GLY A 57 -0.43 1.82 3.16
CA GLY A 57 0.16 2.71 2.17
C GLY A 57 1.69 2.81 2.22
N LEU A 58 2.35 2.00 3.06
CA LEU A 58 3.80 1.99 3.27
C LEU A 58 4.40 0.60 3.09
N ALA A 59 5.68 0.54 2.75
CA ALA A 59 6.48 -0.67 2.75
C ALA A 59 7.95 -0.35 3.10
N GLU A 60 8.58 -1.21 3.87
CA GLU A 60 10.02 -1.15 4.13
C GLU A 60 10.80 -1.56 2.87
N VAL A 61 11.89 -0.86 2.57
CA VAL A 61 12.74 -1.15 1.41
C VAL A 61 14.22 -1.06 1.76
N CYS A 62 15.02 -1.95 1.17
CA CYS A 62 16.48 -1.90 1.23
C CYS A 62 17.05 -1.40 -0.09
N ILE A 63 17.90 -0.38 -0.01
CA ILE A 63 18.63 0.20 -1.14
C ILE A 63 20.10 -0.16 -0.98
N LYS A 64 20.74 -0.65 -2.03
CA LYS A 64 22.19 -0.82 -2.05
C LYS A 64 22.83 0.53 -2.41
N ARG A 65 23.69 1.04 -1.52
CA ARG A 65 24.54 2.19 -1.80
C ARG A 65 25.63 1.84 -2.81
#